data_AF-A0A953WAG3-F1
#
_entry.id   AF-A0A953WAG3-F1
#
_cell.length_a   1.000
_cell.length_b   1.000
_cell.length_c   1.000
_cell.angle_alpha   90.00
_cell.angle_beta   90.00
_cell.angle_gamma   90.00
#
_symmetry.space_group_name_H-M   'P 1'
#
loop_
_entity.id
_entity.type
_entity.pdbx_description
1 polymer ?
#
loop_
_entity_poly.entity_id
_entity_poly.type
_entity_poly.pdbx_seq_one_letter_code
_entity_poly.pdbx_strand_id
1 'polypeptide(L)'
;FLFGRNAIGGAISVHTARPKFDAFGGYAELDVGERGRVVGEAALNIPLTENLAVRLAGFGGKEDGYVNNAAYPNADKLVAFRKGGGRFSAAYENGPFDGLLVAEYEDRELSGSVYRATELGDSWDALVDIFGVGPLGGGGRDIDSDLGFGER
;
A
#
# COMPACT_ATOMS: atom_id res chain seq x y z
N PHE A 1 15.99 13.72 -21.09
CA PHE A 1 16.17 13.96 -19.66
C PHE A 1 15.25 13.00 -18.90
N LEU A 2 15.83 11.86 -18.52
CA LEU A 2 15.20 10.85 -17.66
C LEU A 2 15.21 11.40 -16.23
N PHE A 3 14.03 11.37 -15.62
CA PHE A 3 13.74 11.78 -14.24
C PHE A 3 14.02 13.27 -13.93
N GLY A 4 13.03 13.94 -13.34
CA GLY A 4 13.04 15.38 -13.12
C GLY A 4 14.22 15.87 -12.27
N ARG A 5 14.62 17.13 -12.47
CA ARG A 5 15.80 17.80 -11.90
C ARG A 5 15.84 17.91 -10.35
N ASN A 6 14.96 17.21 -9.62
CA ASN A 6 14.79 17.30 -8.15
C ASN A 6 14.88 15.95 -7.43
N ALA A 7 15.38 14.88 -8.06
CA ALA A 7 15.56 13.59 -7.40
C ALA A 7 16.84 13.56 -6.53
N ILE A 8 16.86 14.28 -5.40
CA ILE A 8 18.01 14.32 -4.46
C ILE A 8 18.31 12.92 -3.88
N GLY A 9 17.29 12.06 -3.74
CA GLY A 9 17.41 10.68 -3.26
C GLY A 9 17.39 9.59 -4.34
N GLY A 10 17.37 9.95 -5.63
CA GLY A 10 17.22 9.01 -6.75
C GLY A 10 15.78 8.85 -7.27
N ALA A 11 15.60 8.05 -8.34
CA ALA A 11 14.31 7.86 -9.01
C ALA A 11 13.92 6.38 -9.09
N ILE A 12 12.67 6.09 -8.74
CA ILE A 12 12.07 4.76 -8.89
C ILE A 12 11.12 4.82 -10.09
N SER A 13 11.28 3.90 -11.04
CA SER A 13 10.38 3.75 -12.19
C SER A 13 9.67 2.41 -12.13
N VAL A 14 8.35 2.44 -12.00
CA VAL A 14 7.51 1.25 -11.98
C VAL A 14 6.81 1.13 -13.33
N HIS A 15 6.98 -0.03 -13.99
CA HIS A 15 6.35 -0.32 -15.27
C HIS A 15 5.39 -1.49 -15.13
N THR A 16 4.10 -1.22 -15.30
CA THR A 16 3.07 -2.27 -15.34
C THR A 16 3.19 -3.07 -16.63
N ALA A 17 2.91 -4.38 -16.56
CA ALA A 17 2.93 -5.25 -17.74
C ALA A 17 1.95 -4.75 -18.81
N ARG A 18 2.44 -4.58 -20.05
CA ARG A 18 1.63 -4.21 -21.20
C ARG A 18 0.84 -5.41 -21.74
N PRO A 19 -0.27 -5.17 -22.47
CA PRO A 19 -0.92 -6.22 -23.24
C PRO A 19 0.04 -6.89 -24.24
N LYS A 20 -0.09 -8.19 -24.45
CA LYS A 20 0.69 -8.98 -25.40
C LYS A 20 -0.18 -9.46 -26.56
N PHE A 21 0.30 -9.31 -27.79
CA PHE A 21 -0.42 -9.68 -29.02
C PHE A 21 -0.29 -11.17 -29.38
N ASP A 22 0.74 -11.85 -28.86
CA ASP A 22 1.13 -13.20 -29.27
C ASP A 22 0.59 -14.31 -28.35
N ALA A 23 0.12 -13.98 -27.16
CA ALA A 23 -0.27 -14.97 -26.17
C ALA A 23 -1.48 -14.55 -25.32
N PHE A 24 -2.51 -15.39 -25.31
CA PHE A 24 -3.47 -15.41 -24.21
C PHE A 24 -2.79 -15.95 -22.97
N GLY A 25 -2.98 -15.31 -21.83
CA GLY A 25 -2.38 -15.77 -20.60
C GLY A 25 -2.70 -14.89 -19.42
N GLY A 26 -2.50 -15.41 -18.22
CA GLY A 26 -2.83 -14.70 -17.01
C GLY A 26 -2.23 -15.39 -15.81
N TYR A 27 -2.48 -14.81 -14.65
CA TYR A 27 -2.13 -15.40 -13.38
C TYR A 27 -3.18 -15.02 -12.34
N ALA A 28 -3.23 -15.80 -11.28
CA ALA A 28 -3.95 -15.46 -10.06
C ALA A 28 -3.10 -15.93 -8.89
N GLU A 29 -3.01 -15.10 -7.86
CA GLU A 29 -2.32 -15.37 -6.62
C GLU A 29 -3.27 -15.11 -5.45
N LEU A 30 -3.16 -15.94 -4.42
CA LEU A 30 -3.91 -15.81 -3.19
C LEU A 30 -2.97 -16.05 -2.01
N ASP A 31 -2.91 -15.05 -1.14
CA ASP A 31 -2.13 -15.04 0.09
C ASP A 31 -3.09 -15.03 1.28
N VAL A 32 -2.91 -16.00 2.17
CA VAL A 32 -3.70 -16.16 3.39
C VAL A 32 -2.76 -16.29 4.59
N GLY A 33 -3.10 -15.63 5.69
CA GLY A 33 -2.23 -15.59 6.84
C GLY A 33 -2.92 -15.26 8.15
N GLU A 34 -2.11 -15.05 9.19
CA GLU A 34 -2.59 -14.62 10.50
C GLU A 34 -3.33 -13.28 10.42
N ARG A 35 -4.08 -12.96 11.49
CA ARG A 35 -4.85 -11.70 11.61
C ARG A 35 -5.88 -11.51 10.49
N GLY A 36 -6.52 -12.61 10.10
CA GLY A 36 -7.57 -12.60 9.07
C GLY A 36 -7.07 -12.17 7.69
N ARG A 37 -5.76 -12.24 7.46
CA ARG A 37 -5.14 -11.78 6.21
C ARG A 37 -5.63 -12.62 5.04
N VAL A 38 -6.22 -11.94 4.08
CA VAL A 38 -6.57 -12.49 2.77
C VAL A 38 -6.27 -11.43 1.73
N VAL A 39 -5.31 -11.71 0.85
CA VAL A 39 -4.91 -10.83 -0.24
C VAL A 39 -4.89 -11.65 -1.51
N GLY A 40 -5.49 -11.13 -2.57
CA GLY A 40 -5.48 -11.76 -3.88
C GLY A 40 -5.12 -10.76 -4.95
N GLU A 41 -4.48 -11.26 -6.00
CA GLU A 41 -4.29 -10.51 -7.23
C GLU A 41 -4.44 -11.42 -8.43
N ALA A 42 -4.89 -10.85 -9.53
CA ALA A 42 -5.04 -11.58 -10.77
C ALA A 42 -4.88 -10.64 -11.96
N ALA A 43 -4.42 -11.21 -13.07
CA ALA A 43 -4.41 -10.50 -14.34
C ALA A 43 -4.62 -11.45 -15.50
N LEU A 44 -5.24 -10.92 -16.54
CA LEU A 44 -5.57 -11.63 -17.76
C LEU A 44 -5.18 -10.79 -18.97
N ASN A 45 -4.45 -11.41 -19.89
CA ASN A 45 -4.08 -10.89 -21.19
C ASN A 45 -4.88 -11.59 -22.29
N ILE A 46 -5.45 -10.79 -23.19
CA ILE A 46 -6.26 -11.27 -24.29
C ILE A 46 -5.77 -10.60 -25.58
N PRO A 47 -5.08 -11.34 -26.47
CA PRO A 47 -4.84 -10.86 -27.83
C PRO A 47 -6.17 -10.93 -28.60
N LEU A 48 -6.71 -9.77 -29.00
CA LEU A 48 -7.96 -9.69 -29.76
C LEU A 48 -7.72 -9.88 -31.25
N THR A 49 -6.61 -9.33 -31.75
CA THR A 49 -6.10 -9.52 -33.12
C THR A 49 -4.56 -9.52 -33.08
N GLU A 50 -3.91 -9.72 -34.23
CA GLU A 50 -2.45 -9.56 -34.37
C GLU A 50 -1.96 -8.16 -33.98
N ASN A 51 -2.86 -7.17 -34.04
CA ASN A 51 -2.56 -5.75 -33.91
C ASN A 51 -3.25 -5.10 -32.70
N LEU A 52 -4.13 -5.81 -31.98
CA LEU A 52 -4.89 -5.29 -30.83
C LEU A 52 -4.86 -6.30 -29.68
N ALA A 53 -4.39 -5.86 -28.52
CA ALA A 53 -4.38 -6.68 -27.30
C ALA A 53 -4.93 -5.89 -26.12
N VAL A 54 -5.64 -6.58 -25.22
CA VAL A 54 -6.14 -6.00 -23.97
C VAL A 54 -5.63 -6.78 -22.77
N ARG A 55 -5.49 -6.08 -21.65
CA ARG A 55 -5.13 -6.65 -20.36
C ARG A 55 -6.01 -6.08 -19.28
N LEU A 56 -6.56 -6.96 -18.45
CA LEU A 56 -7.25 -6.61 -17.21
C LEU A 56 -6.42 -7.13 -16.04
N ALA A 57 -6.19 -6.30 -15.03
CA ALA A 57 -5.53 -6.69 -13.80
C ALA A 57 -6.30 -6.13 -12.61
N GLY A 58 -6.26 -6.83 -11.49
CA GLY A 58 -6.88 -6.38 -10.26
C GLY A 58 -6.22 -7.02 -9.05
N PHE A 59 -6.28 -6.31 -7.93
CA PHE A 59 -5.84 -6.82 -6.65
C PHE A 59 -6.81 -6.37 -5.57
N GLY A 60 -6.83 -7.10 -4.47
CA GLY A 60 -7.61 -6.73 -3.32
C GLY A 60 -7.21 -7.53 -2.11
N GLY A 61 -7.40 -6.96 -0.94
CA GLY A 61 -7.12 -7.70 0.28
C GLY A 61 -7.36 -6.91 1.54
N LYS A 62 -7.33 -7.64 2.63
CA LYS A 62 -7.47 -7.10 3.98
C LYS A 62 -6.56 -7.82 4.97
N GLU A 63 -6.23 -7.14 6.04
CA GLU A 63 -5.59 -7.69 7.24
C GLU A 63 -6.06 -6.89 8.45
N ASP A 64 -6.37 -7.61 9.54
CA ASP A 64 -6.80 -6.99 10.79
C ASP A 64 -5.60 -6.39 11.53
N GLY A 65 -5.84 -5.27 12.21
CA GLY A 65 -4.81 -4.57 12.97
C GLY A 65 -4.31 -5.36 14.17
N TYR A 66 -3.09 -5.04 14.61
CA TYR A 66 -2.43 -5.74 15.73
C TYR A 66 -1.74 -4.81 16.73
N VAL A 67 -1.80 -3.50 16.51
CA VAL A 67 -1.28 -2.48 17.42
C VAL A 67 -2.46 -1.82 18.13
N ASN A 68 -2.44 -1.77 19.45
CA ASN A 68 -3.46 -1.06 20.22
C ASN A 68 -3.01 0.38 20.49
N ASN A 69 -3.98 1.27 20.70
CA ASN A 69 -3.72 2.63 21.18
C ASN A 69 -4.20 2.74 22.64
N ALA A 70 -3.25 2.92 23.57
CA ALA A 70 -3.50 3.07 25.00
C ALA A 70 -4.33 4.31 25.32
N ALA A 71 -4.23 5.38 24.52
CA ALA A 71 -5.06 6.57 24.65
C ALA A 71 -6.55 6.30 24.30
N TYR A 72 -6.82 5.28 23.47
CA TYR A 72 -8.16 4.88 23.05
C TYR A 72 -8.33 3.35 23.15
N PRO A 73 -8.50 2.80 24.37
CA PRO A 73 -8.48 1.36 24.61
C PRO A 73 -9.62 0.59 23.93
N ASN A 74 -10.67 1.29 23.48
CA ASN A 74 -11.83 0.72 22.79
C ASN A 74 -11.84 0.98 21.26
N ALA A 75 -10.80 1.61 20.71
CA ALA A 75 -10.72 1.87 19.28
C ALA A 75 -10.25 0.64 18.48
N ASP A 76 -10.48 0.67 17.17
CA ASP A 76 -9.98 -0.35 16.27
C ASP A 76 -8.44 -0.42 16.31
N LYS A 77 -7.91 -1.64 16.18
CA LYS A 77 -6.47 -1.87 16.16
C LYS A 77 -5.85 -1.27 14.92
N LEU A 78 -4.71 -0.63 15.11
CA LEU A 78 -3.92 -0.01 14.07
C LEU A 78 -3.09 -1.04 13.30
N VAL A 79 -2.53 -0.59 12.18
CA VAL A 79 -1.85 -1.40 11.16
C VAL A 79 -2.79 -2.37 10.44
N ALA A 80 -4.10 -2.14 10.56
CA ALA A 80 -5.09 -2.76 9.69
C ALA A 80 -5.00 -2.18 8.27
N PHE A 81 -5.31 -2.98 7.26
CA PHE A 81 -5.53 -2.47 5.92
C PHE A 81 -6.70 -3.16 5.24
N ARG A 82 -7.33 -2.41 4.34
CA ARG A 82 -8.23 -2.88 3.30
C ARG A 82 -7.90 -2.12 2.04
N LYS A 83 -7.59 -2.82 0.96
CA LYS A 83 -7.25 -2.19 -0.31
C LYS A 83 -7.84 -2.97 -1.46
N GLY A 84 -8.18 -2.28 -2.53
CA GLY A 84 -8.63 -2.89 -3.76
C GLY A 84 -8.38 -1.96 -4.94
N GLY A 85 -8.12 -2.56 -6.09
CA GLY A 85 -7.91 -1.79 -7.30
C GLY A 85 -8.03 -2.64 -8.54
N GLY A 86 -8.27 -1.96 -9.65
CA GLY A 86 -8.41 -2.56 -10.96
C GLY A 86 -7.75 -1.69 -12.01
N ARG A 87 -7.18 -2.33 -13.02
CA ARG A 87 -6.54 -1.68 -14.15
C ARG A 87 -6.94 -2.38 -15.45
N PHE A 88 -7.39 -1.58 -16.39
CA PHE A 88 -7.58 -1.98 -17.78
C PHE A 88 -6.50 -1.34 -18.64
N SER A 89 -5.99 -2.08 -19.64
CA SER A 89 -5.06 -1.56 -20.63
C SER A 89 -5.34 -2.15 -22.00
N ALA A 90 -5.25 -1.33 -23.05
CA ALA A 90 -5.41 -1.75 -24.44
C ALA A 90 -4.25 -1.21 -25.27
N ALA A 91 -3.59 -2.09 -26.02
CA ALA A 91 -2.48 -1.76 -26.90
C ALA A 91 -2.88 -2.04 -28.35
N TYR A 92 -2.55 -1.12 -29.25
CA TYR A 92 -2.78 -1.26 -30.69
C TYR A 92 -1.53 -0.89 -31.48
N GLU A 93 -1.10 -1.78 -32.36
CA GLU A 93 0.07 -1.60 -33.22
C GLU A 93 -0.30 -1.86 -34.67
N ASN A 94 0.05 -0.96 -35.58
CA ASN A 94 -0.19 -1.14 -37.02
C ASN A 94 0.95 -0.51 -37.82
N GLY A 95 2.17 -1.02 -37.65
CA GLY A 95 3.38 -0.57 -38.35
C GLY A 95 3.81 0.84 -37.92
N PRO A 96 3.46 1.91 -38.67
CA PRO A 96 3.78 3.29 -38.30
C PRO A 96 3.11 3.81 -37.01
N PHE A 97 2.09 3.14 -36.46
CA PHE A 97 1.35 3.60 -35.29
C PHE A 97 1.42 2.59 -34.13
N ASP A 98 1.74 3.09 -32.93
CA ASP A 98 1.65 2.39 -31.63
C ASP A 98 0.81 3.28 -30.68
N GLY A 99 -0.23 2.70 -30.09
CA GLY A 99 -1.10 3.35 -29.13
C GLY A 99 -1.34 2.47 -27.90
N LEU A 100 -1.21 3.07 -26.71
CA LEU A 100 -1.53 2.43 -25.43
C LEU A 100 -2.56 3.27 -24.66
N LEU A 101 -3.72 2.69 -24.38
CA LEU A 101 -4.73 3.24 -23.48
C LEU A 101 -4.66 2.52 -22.13
N VAL A 102 -4.74 3.28 -21.04
CA VAL A 102 -4.75 2.77 -19.67
C VAL A 102 -5.85 3.47 -18.88
N ALA A 103 -6.63 2.68 -18.13
CA ALA A 103 -7.57 3.17 -17.14
C ALA A 103 -7.35 2.40 -15.82
N GLU A 104 -7.32 3.12 -14.71
CA GLU A 104 -7.04 2.55 -13.38
C GLU A 104 -7.99 3.17 -12.35
N TYR A 105 -8.43 2.35 -11.40
CA TYR A 105 -9.18 2.76 -10.23
C TYR A 105 -8.64 2.03 -9.01
N GLU A 106 -8.55 2.74 -7.90
CA GLU A 106 -8.04 2.21 -6.65
C GLU A 106 -8.76 2.86 -5.47
N ASP A 107 -9.05 2.03 -4.46
CA ASP A 107 -9.56 2.44 -3.18
C ASP A 107 -8.75 1.77 -2.05
N ARG A 108 -8.35 2.55 -1.04
CA ARG A 108 -7.49 2.08 0.04
C ARG A 108 -7.88 2.71 1.37
N GLU A 109 -8.15 1.87 2.34
CA GLU A 109 -8.25 2.19 3.76
C GLU A 109 -7.05 1.57 4.47
N LEU A 110 -6.18 2.41 5.01
CA LEU A 110 -4.99 2.01 5.74
C LEU A 110 -4.99 2.72 7.08
N SER A 111 -4.55 2.02 8.12
CA SER A 111 -4.20 2.72 9.36
C SER A 111 -3.13 3.78 9.09
N GLY A 112 -3.24 4.90 9.79
CA GLY A 112 -2.19 5.92 9.77
C GLY A 112 -0.83 5.37 10.20
N SER A 113 0.24 6.06 9.80
CA SER A 113 1.58 5.71 10.25
C SER A 113 1.66 5.77 11.77
N VAL A 114 2.11 4.67 12.37
CA VAL A 114 2.24 4.55 13.81
C VAL A 114 3.66 4.95 14.22
N TYR A 115 3.78 5.98 15.06
CA TYR A 115 5.04 6.37 15.68
C TYR A 115 4.98 6.04 17.17
N ARG A 116 6.09 5.54 17.71
CA ARG A 116 6.24 5.26 19.14
C ARG A 116 7.55 5.85 19.62
N ALA A 117 7.49 6.64 20.69
CA ALA A 117 8.68 7.06 21.41
C ALA A 117 9.27 5.86 22.17
N THR A 118 10.57 5.66 22.05
CA THR A 118 11.29 4.61 22.77
C THR A 118 11.68 5.13 24.15
N GLU A 119 11.21 4.48 25.20
CA GLU A 119 11.55 4.78 26.60
C GLU A 119 12.95 4.28 26.98
N LEU A 120 13.90 4.35 26.05
CA LEU A 120 15.20 3.70 26.14
C LEU A 120 16.32 4.70 25.88
N GLY A 121 17.33 4.64 26.74
CA GLY A 121 18.61 5.34 26.58
C GLY A 121 18.65 6.73 27.19
N ASP A 122 19.86 7.29 27.22
CA ASP A 122 20.21 8.54 27.91
C ASP A 122 19.32 9.73 27.52
N SER A 123 18.84 9.77 26.28
CA SER A 123 17.92 10.81 25.79
C SER A 123 16.55 10.76 26.49
N TRP A 124 16.03 9.58 26.79
CA TRP A 124 14.77 9.42 27.53
C TRP A 124 14.95 9.80 28.99
N ASP A 125 16.04 9.34 29.62
CA ASP A 125 16.35 9.67 31.02
C ASP A 125 16.49 11.19 31.21
N ALA A 126 17.13 11.89 30.27
CA ALA A 126 17.23 13.34 30.29
C ALA A 126 15.86 14.03 30.18
N LEU A 127 14.92 13.49 29.39
CA LEU A 127 13.56 14.03 29.28
C LEU A 127 12.78 13.85 30.58
N VAL A 128 12.92 12.69 31.23
CA VAL A 128 12.30 12.41 32.55
C VAL A 128 12.84 13.37 33.61
N ASP A 129 14.15 13.61 33.63
CA ASP A 129 14.78 14.52 34.60
C ASP A 129 14.35 15.98 34.40
N ILE A 130 14.31 16.46 33.16
CA ILE A 130 13.96 17.85 32.85
C ILE A 130 12.46 18.13 33.01
N PHE A 131 11.61 17.23 32.50
CA PHE A 131 10.17 17.48 32.36
C PHE A 131 9.30 16.67 33.32
N GLY A 132 9.87 15.74 34.08
CA GLY A 132 9.10 14.88 35.00
C GLY A 132 8.08 13.99 34.30
N VAL A 133 8.32 13.66 33.02
CA VAL A 133 7.40 12.82 32.23
C VAL A 133 7.42 11.39 32.78
N GLY A 134 6.23 10.83 33.04
CA GLY A 134 6.07 9.44 33.45
C GLY A 134 6.21 8.46 32.27
N PRO A 135 6.21 7.15 32.55
CA PRO A 135 6.17 6.14 31.49
C PRO A 135 4.91 6.35 30.62
N LEU A 136 5.06 6.14 29.33
CA LEU A 136 3.99 6.14 28.33
C LEU A 136 2.98 5.03 28.64
N GLY A 137 1.72 5.25 28.33
CA GLY A 137 0.67 4.26 28.52
C GLY A 137 0.83 3.02 27.64
N GLY A 138 0.43 1.86 28.17
CA GLY A 138 0.40 0.59 27.43
C GLY A 138 1.68 -0.26 27.55
N GLY A 139 1.74 -1.35 26.79
CA GLY A 139 2.84 -2.31 26.78
C GLY A 139 3.78 -2.19 25.59
N GLY A 140 4.70 -3.15 25.47
CA GLY A 140 5.72 -3.21 24.40
C GLY A 140 5.19 -3.27 22.95
N ARG A 141 3.88 -3.36 22.73
CA ARG A 141 3.23 -3.45 21.41
C ARG A 141 2.14 -2.39 21.22
N ASP A 142 1.99 -1.48 22.18
CA ASP A 142 0.96 -0.45 22.17
C ASP A 142 1.60 0.90 21.85
N ILE A 143 0.78 1.80 21.33
CA ILE A 143 1.12 3.23 21.24
C ILE A 143 0.25 4.03 22.18
N ASP A 144 0.72 5.21 22.55
CA ASP A 144 -0.03 6.16 23.36
C ASP A 144 -0.06 7.50 22.60
N SER A 145 -1.00 7.62 21.67
CA SER A 145 -1.13 8.79 20.81
C SER A 145 -2.55 9.32 20.88
N ASP A 146 -2.68 10.58 21.25
CA ASP A 146 -3.92 11.34 21.08
C ASP A 146 -4.19 11.51 19.57
N LEU A 147 -5.34 11.02 19.10
CA LEU A 147 -5.78 11.08 17.72
C LEU A 147 -6.96 12.07 17.57
N GLY A 148 -7.36 12.76 18.63
CA GLY A 148 -8.54 13.62 18.67
C GLY A 148 -8.48 14.84 17.75
N PHE A 149 -7.31 15.17 17.21
CA PHE A 149 -7.11 16.27 16.25
C PHE A 149 -6.94 15.79 14.79
N GLY A 150 -6.99 14.48 14.52
CA GLY A 150 -7.03 13.90 13.17
C GLY A 150 -8.46 13.51 12.78
N GLU A 151 -8.91 13.92 11.61
CA GLU A 151 -10.31 13.95 11.16
C GLU A 151 -11.12 12.65 11.35
N ARG A 152 -12.40 12.83 11.70
CA ARG A 152 -13.48 11.84 11.68
C ARG A 152 -14.03 11.66 10.26
#